data_AF-A0A7W7H5J5-F1
#
_entry.id   AF-A0A7W7H5J5-F1
#
_cell.length_a   1.000
_cell.length_b   1.000
_cell.length_c   1.000
_cell.angle_alpha   90.00
_cell.angle_beta   90.00
_cell.angle_gamma   90.00
#
_symmetry.space_group_name_H-M   'P 1'
#
loop_
_entity.id
_entity.type
_entity.pdbx_description
1 polymer ?
#
loop_
_entity_poly.entity_id
_entity_poly.type
_entity_poly.pdbx_seq_one_letter_code
_entity_poly.pdbx_strand_id
1 'polypeptide(L)'
;MHVVFVRGPTGSIVATVHRADGVSLQLPGYDRKHKVPHDLAHYATERALEMSGGVFGAIAGGGVFSNMRVVGGKPRYDAAARSKRLLDAHRQTLTMAELLAGVVHRAVEDGSPDQTPAMVREAWQSLGSGPFPWTDQHVEDAVRILAELTVEWEAQGAVRVTWPDHLAAELPASRGVKRGRRGRT
;
A
#
# COMPACT_ATOMS: atom_id res chain seq x y z
N MET A 1 -9.00 -8.68 -1.65
CA MET A 1 -9.44 -7.48 -0.86
C MET A 1 -9.94 -6.40 -1.83
N HIS A 2 -10.95 -5.59 -1.49
CA HIS A 2 -11.36 -4.46 -2.35
C HIS A 2 -11.25 -3.10 -1.66
N VAL A 3 -10.98 -2.06 -2.44
CA VAL A 3 -10.79 -0.68 -1.97
C VAL A 3 -11.67 0.26 -2.78
N VAL A 4 -12.35 1.16 -2.10
CA VAL A 4 -13.19 2.19 -2.69
C VAL A 4 -12.67 3.56 -2.27
N PHE A 5 -12.15 4.31 -3.23
CA PHE A 5 -11.75 5.70 -3.04
C PHE A 5 -12.95 6.59 -3.35
N VAL A 6 -13.23 7.57 -2.49
CA VAL A 6 -14.33 8.53 -2.69
C VAL A 6 -13.88 9.93 -2.32
N ARG A 7 -14.24 10.90 -3.16
CA ARG A 7 -14.16 12.33 -2.88
C ARG A 7 -15.38 12.72 -2.05
N GLY A 8 -15.15 13.07 -0.80
CA GLY A 8 -16.17 13.57 0.11
C GLY A 8 -16.69 14.96 -0.29
N PRO A 9 -17.86 15.36 0.21
CA PRO A 9 -18.53 16.60 -0.16
C PRO A 9 -17.72 17.87 0.20
N THR A 10 -16.78 17.77 1.14
CA THR A 10 -15.90 18.88 1.57
C THR A 10 -14.52 18.82 0.90
N GLY A 11 -14.36 18.02 -0.16
CA GLY A 11 -13.08 17.77 -0.82
C GLY A 11 -12.13 16.89 -0.01
N SER A 12 -12.60 16.24 1.07
CA SER A 12 -11.84 15.16 1.71
C SER A 12 -11.75 13.96 0.78
N ILE A 13 -10.68 13.19 0.89
CA ILE A 13 -10.54 11.93 0.19
C ILE A 13 -10.55 10.83 1.24
N VAL A 14 -11.31 9.77 1.01
CA VAL A 14 -11.36 8.60 1.90
C VAL A 14 -11.25 7.34 1.07
N ALA A 15 -10.31 6.47 1.42
CA ALA A 15 -10.27 5.11 0.94
C ALA A 15 -10.95 4.19 1.97
N THR A 16 -12.00 3.48 1.54
CA THR A 16 -12.63 2.44 2.34
C THR A 16 -12.13 1.08 1.86
N VAL A 17 -11.47 0.35 2.76
CA VAL A 17 -10.90 -0.97 2.47
C VAL A 17 -11.78 -2.04 3.09
N HIS A 18 -12.14 -3.03 2.30
CA HIS A 18 -12.87 -4.22 2.73
C HIS A 18 -11.96 -5.43 2.61
N ARG A 19 -11.50 -5.91 3.78
CA ARG A 19 -10.53 -7.01 3.87
C ARG A 19 -11.21 -8.36 3.77
N ALA A 20 -10.46 -9.37 3.33
CA ALA A 20 -10.94 -10.74 3.20
C ALA A 20 -11.34 -11.38 4.54
N ASP A 21 -10.84 -10.87 5.67
CA ASP A 21 -11.21 -11.33 7.01
C ASP A 21 -12.49 -10.67 7.57
N GLY A 22 -13.22 -9.93 6.73
CA GLY A 22 -14.50 -9.30 7.07
C GLY A 22 -14.37 -7.96 7.78
N VAL A 23 -13.15 -7.47 8.06
CA VAL A 23 -12.93 -6.13 8.63
C VAL A 23 -13.00 -5.07 7.52
N SER A 24 -13.75 -4.00 7.80
CA SER A 24 -13.77 -2.80 6.95
C SER A 24 -13.07 -1.64 7.65
N LEU A 25 -12.17 -0.98 6.93
CA LEU A 25 -11.33 0.10 7.43
C LEU A 25 -11.55 1.36 6.58
N GLN A 26 -11.38 2.53 7.18
CA GLN A 26 -11.23 3.78 6.46
C GLN A 26 -9.84 4.35 6.66
N LEU A 27 -9.22 4.71 5.55
CA LEU A 27 -7.97 5.43 5.44
C LEU A 27 -8.29 6.85 4.94
N PRO A 28 -8.12 7.88 5.78
CA PRO A 28 -8.28 9.26 5.34
C PRO A 28 -7.10 9.65 4.44
N GLY A 29 -7.39 10.17 3.25
CA GLY A 29 -6.39 10.71 2.34
C GLY A 29 -5.84 12.03 2.85
N TYR A 30 -4.54 12.23 2.68
CA TYR A 30 -3.81 13.36 3.27
C TYR A 30 -3.72 14.60 2.38
N ASP A 31 -3.99 14.51 1.09
CA ASP A 31 -3.72 15.62 0.17
C ASP A 31 -4.94 16.10 -0.61
N ARG A 32 -5.10 17.43 -0.64
CA ARG A 32 -6.09 18.17 -1.43
C ARG A 32 -5.46 18.97 -2.57
N LYS A 33 -4.13 19.04 -2.63
CA LYS A 33 -3.36 19.83 -3.59
C LYS A 33 -3.07 19.05 -4.87
N HIS A 34 -3.08 17.73 -4.80
CA HIS A 34 -2.87 16.83 -5.93
C HIS A 34 -4.20 16.49 -6.61
N LYS A 35 -4.17 16.32 -7.93
CA LYS A 35 -5.33 15.88 -8.72
C LYS A 35 -5.68 14.44 -8.37
N VAL A 36 -4.64 13.64 -8.17
CA VAL A 36 -4.68 12.21 -7.90
C VAL A 36 -4.50 11.96 -6.41
N PRO A 37 -5.35 11.13 -5.78
CA PRO A 37 -5.14 10.64 -4.43
C PRO A 37 -3.78 9.94 -4.28
N HIS A 38 -3.00 10.33 -3.28
CA HIS A 38 -1.73 9.65 -2.94
C HIS A 38 -1.91 8.15 -2.72
N ASP A 39 -2.98 7.76 -2.04
CA ASP A 39 -3.30 6.35 -1.82
C ASP A 39 -3.64 5.60 -3.13
N LEU A 40 -4.08 6.26 -4.20
CA LEU A 40 -4.21 5.61 -5.53
C LEU A 40 -2.84 5.35 -6.15
N ALA A 41 -1.86 6.24 -5.94
CA ALA A 41 -0.49 6.03 -6.39
C ALA A 41 0.17 4.86 -5.66
N HIS A 42 -0.08 4.69 -4.36
CA HIS A 42 0.30 3.48 -3.63
C HIS A 42 -0.29 2.23 -4.26
N TYR A 43 -1.59 2.22 -4.53
CA TYR A 43 -2.24 1.05 -5.15
C TYR A 43 -1.60 0.71 -6.50
N ALA A 44 -1.45 1.68 -7.39
CA ALA A 44 -0.92 1.47 -8.72
C ALA A 44 0.54 0.97 -8.69
N THR A 45 1.37 1.63 -7.89
CA THR A 45 2.79 1.32 -7.77
C THR A 45 3.01 -0.04 -7.15
N GLU A 46 2.44 -0.29 -5.97
CA GLU A 46 2.66 -1.54 -5.25
C GLU A 46 2.12 -2.74 -6.02
N ARG A 47 1.01 -2.57 -6.75
CA ARG A 47 0.45 -3.63 -7.59
C ARG A 47 1.36 -3.95 -8.79
N ALA A 48 1.83 -2.93 -9.50
CA ALA A 48 2.66 -3.12 -10.69
C ALA A 48 4.06 -3.66 -10.35
N LEU A 49 4.59 -3.27 -9.20
CA LEU A 49 5.89 -3.73 -8.68
C LEU A 49 5.76 -5.01 -7.83
N GLU A 50 4.60 -5.65 -7.76
CA GLU A 50 4.35 -6.86 -6.95
C GLU A 50 4.79 -6.73 -5.47
N MET A 51 4.67 -5.54 -4.90
CA MET A 51 5.11 -5.23 -3.54
C MET A 51 4.08 -5.66 -2.49
N SER A 52 4.19 -6.90 -2.02
CA SER A 52 3.32 -7.40 -0.94
C SER A 52 3.55 -6.72 0.42
N GLY A 53 4.73 -6.13 0.66
CA GLY A 53 5.07 -5.43 1.91
C GLY A 53 4.78 -3.91 1.89
N GLY A 54 4.10 -3.40 0.85
CA GLY A 54 3.65 -2.01 0.77
C GLY A 54 2.43 -1.71 1.65
N VAL A 55 1.83 -0.53 1.49
CA VAL A 55 0.65 -0.09 2.24
C VAL A 55 -0.53 -1.04 2.03
N PHE A 56 -0.92 -1.33 0.79
CA PHE A 56 -2.09 -2.17 0.53
C PHE A 56 -1.83 -3.64 0.80
N GLY A 57 -0.62 -4.11 0.52
CA GLY A 57 -0.21 -5.46 0.89
C GLY A 57 -0.21 -5.67 2.41
N ALA A 58 0.30 -4.70 3.19
CA ALA A 58 0.21 -4.72 4.65
C ALA A 58 -1.24 -4.69 5.14
N ILE A 59 -2.10 -3.83 4.59
CA ILE A 59 -3.52 -3.80 4.96
C ILE A 59 -4.19 -5.15 4.66
N ALA A 60 -3.94 -5.73 3.48
CA ALA A 60 -4.45 -7.05 3.12
C ALA A 60 -4.01 -8.12 4.13
N GLY A 61 -2.74 -8.09 4.57
CA GLY A 61 -2.17 -8.98 5.60
C GLY A 61 -2.68 -8.74 7.04
N GLY A 62 -3.45 -7.68 7.28
CA GLY A 62 -4.00 -7.34 8.60
C GLY A 62 -3.27 -6.24 9.36
N GLY A 63 -2.45 -5.46 8.65
CA GLY A 63 -1.93 -4.19 9.11
C GLY A 63 -3.05 -3.17 9.24
N VAL A 64 -2.98 -2.38 10.30
CA VAL A 64 -3.85 -1.23 10.55
C VAL A 64 -2.94 -0.08 10.97
N PHE A 65 -2.81 0.92 10.09
CA PHE A 65 -2.02 2.12 10.36
C PHE A 65 -2.71 3.03 11.38
N SER A 66 -1.95 3.88 12.06
CA SER A 66 -2.43 4.70 13.18
C SER A 66 -3.54 5.70 12.80
N ASN A 67 -3.60 6.10 11.54
CA ASN A 67 -4.60 7.01 11.00
C ASN A 67 -5.86 6.30 10.48
N MET A 68 -5.86 4.97 10.47
CA MET A 68 -7.00 4.20 10.01
C MET A 68 -8.02 4.01 11.13
N ARG A 69 -9.29 3.89 10.75
CA ARG A 69 -10.38 3.54 11.66
C ARG A 69 -11.12 2.30 11.19
N VAL A 70 -11.47 1.42 12.11
CA VAL A 70 -12.39 0.30 11.83
C VAL A 70 -13.80 0.88 11.72
N VAL A 71 -14.45 0.61 10.59
CA VAL A 71 -15.82 1.08 10.32
C VAL A 71 -16.83 -0.05 10.17
N GLY A 72 -16.36 -1.30 10.15
CA GLY A 72 -17.23 -2.48 10.07
C GLY A 72 -16.48 -3.78 10.35
N GLY A 73 -17.25 -4.81 10.72
CA GLY A 73 -16.72 -6.12 11.12
C GLY A 73 -16.19 -6.14 12.55
N LYS A 74 -15.80 -7.34 13.01
CA LYS A 74 -15.24 -7.55 14.35
C LYS A 74 -13.79 -8.00 14.22
N PRO A 75 -12.80 -7.14 14.54
CA PRO A 75 -11.41 -7.55 14.55
C PRO A 75 -11.18 -8.73 15.51
N ARG A 76 -10.17 -9.53 15.20
CA ARG A 76 -9.69 -10.57 16.11
C ARG A 76 -9.25 -9.96 17.46
N TYR A 77 -9.31 -10.75 18.52
CA TYR A 77 -8.88 -10.32 19.85
C TYR A 77 -7.39 -9.89 19.89
N ASP A 78 -6.55 -10.48 19.04
CA ASP A 78 -5.12 -10.21 18.94
C ASP A 78 -4.75 -9.28 17.77
N ALA A 79 -5.72 -8.63 17.12
CA ALA A 79 -5.52 -7.85 15.90
C ALA A 79 -4.45 -6.76 16.05
N ALA A 80 -4.44 -6.01 17.16
CA ALA A 80 -3.45 -4.96 17.38
C ALA A 80 -2.01 -5.51 17.47
N ALA A 81 -1.81 -6.61 18.19
CA ALA A 81 -0.50 -7.25 18.32
C ALA A 81 -0.03 -7.87 17.00
N ARG A 82 -0.95 -8.43 16.20
CA ARG A 82 -0.66 -8.94 14.85
C ARG A 82 -0.30 -7.81 13.89
N SER A 83 -1.10 -6.74 13.85
CA SER A 83 -0.85 -5.54 13.04
C SER A 83 0.53 -4.98 13.33
N LYS A 84 0.86 -4.72 14.60
CA LYS A 84 2.17 -4.21 14.99
C LYS A 84 3.32 -5.09 14.49
N ARG A 85 3.23 -6.41 14.67
CA ARG A 85 4.27 -7.34 14.20
C ARG A 85 4.40 -7.35 12.68
N LEU A 86 3.28 -7.27 11.96
CA LEU A 86 3.28 -7.20 10.50
C LEU A 86 3.98 -5.91 10.04
N LEU A 87 3.53 -4.75 10.53
CA LEU A 87 4.07 -3.45 10.15
C LEU A 87 5.55 -3.30 10.52
N ASP A 88 5.96 -3.81 11.69
CA ASP A 88 7.37 -3.80 12.09
C ASP A 88 8.25 -4.65 11.17
N ALA A 89 7.75 -5.82 10.74
CA ALA A 89 8.50 -6.71 9.85
C ALA A 89 8.62 -6.19 8.43
N HIS A 90 7.63 -5.42 7.97
CA HIS A 90 7.60 -4.84 6.62
C HIS A 90 8.03 -3.36 6.60
N ARG A 91 8.59 -2.83 7.70
CA ARG A 91 8.95 -1.41 7.84
C ARG A 91 9.83 -0.90 6.70
N GLN A 92 10.84 -1.66 6.31
CA GLN A 92 11.73 -1.29 5.21
C GLN A 92 10.98 -1.23 3.88
N THR A 93 10.14 -2.23 3.60
CA THR A 93 9.31 -2.28 2.39
C THR A 93 8.28 -1.16 2.34
N LEU A 94 7.72 -0.77 3.48
CA LEU A 94 6.84 0.39 3.60
C LEU A 94 7.56 1.70 3.25
N THR A 95 8.80 1.89 3.74
CA THR A 95 9.62 3.05 3.36
C THR A 95 9.93 3.06 1.86
N MET A 96 10.24 1.90 1.27
CA MET A 96 10.44 1.79 -0.17
C MET A 96 9.15 2.11 -0.94
N ALA A 97 8.01 1.59 -0.50
CA ALA A 97 6.71 1.82 -1.13
C ALA A 97 6.34 3.31 -1.14
N GLU A 98 6.51 4.01 -0.02
CA GLU A 98 6.29 5.46 0.06
C GLU A 98 7.14 6.24 -0.95
N LEU A 99 8.44 5.93 -1.01
CA LEU A 99 9.34 6.63 -1.93
C LEU A 99 8.95 6.38 -3.39
N LEU A 100 8.74 5.12 -3.76
CA LEU A 100 8.43 4.74 -5.14
C LEU A 100 7.05 5.25 -5.57
N ALA A 101 6.04 5.12 -4.71
CA ALA A 101 4.71 5.65 -4.98
C ALA A 101 4.75 7.17 -5.12
N GLY A 102 5.54 7.88 -4.32
CA GLY A 102 5.72 9.32 -4.44
C GLY A 102 6.37 9.75 -5.78
N VAL A 103 7.31 8.97 -6.31
CA VAL A 103 7.90 9.24 -7.65
C VAL A 103 6.88 9.02 -8.75
N VAL A 104 6.15 7.89 -8.74
CA VAL A 104 5.11 7.60 -9.74
C VAL A 104 3.97 8.62 -9.66
N HIS A 105 3.57 9.01 -8.45
CA HIS A 105 2.57 10.04 -8.22
C HIS A 105 2.97 11.37 -8.85
N ARG A 106 4.19 11.83 -8.57
CA ARG A 106 4.73 13.06 -9.15
C ARG A 106 4.79 13.01 -10.67
N ALA A 107 5.25 11.90 -11.24
CA ALA A 107 5.34 11.77 -12.70
C ALA A 107 3.97 11.89 -13.39
N VAL A 108 2.91 11.34 -12.79
CA VAL A 108 1.54 11.49 -13.31
C VAL A 108 0.99 12.90 -13.10
N GLU A 109 1.25 13.53 -11.95
CA GLU A 109 0.84 14.91 -11.67
C GLU A 109 1.50 15.93 -12.62
N ASP A 110 2.79 15.74 -12.89
CA ASP A 110 3.63 16.64 -13.69
C ASP A 110 3.54 16.34 -15.20
N GLY A 111 2.93 15.21 -15.59
CA GLY A 111 2.80 14.80 -16.99
C GLY A 111 4.12 14.36 -17.63
N SER A 112 5.00 13.70 -16.86
CA SER A 112 6.34 13.27 -17.26
C SER A 112 6.55 11.74 -17.22
N PRO A 113 5.63 10.93 -17.80
CA PRO A 113 5.65 9.47 -17.69
C PRO A 113 6.96 8.85 -18.21
N ASP A 114 7.52 9.38 -19.30
CA ASP A 114 8.71 8.85 -19.98
C ASP A 114 9.99 8.90 -19.12
N GLN A 115 10.04 9.80 -18.13
CA GLN A 115 11.21 9.96 -17.24
C GLN A 115 11.10 9.09 -15.98
N THR A 116 9.93 8.53 -15.70
CA THR A 116 9.63 7.81 -14.46
C THR A 116 10.60 6.65 -14.19
N PRO A 117 10.95 5.79 -15.17
CA PRO A 117 11.85 4.68 -14.90
C PRO A 117 13.25 5.14 -14.42
N ALA A 118 13.77 6.22 -14.98
CA ALA A 118 15.03 6.82 -14.54
C ALA A 118 14.91 7.40 -13.12
N MET A 119 13.84 8.17 -12.85
CA MET A 119 13.60 8.78 -11.53
C MET A 119 13.42 7.74 -10.42
N VAL A 120 12.71 6.64 -10.71
CA VAL A 120 12.50 5.53 -9.77
C VAL A 120 13.83 4.84 -9.44
N ARG A 121 14.69 4.61 -10.45
CA ARG A 121 16.02 4.01 -10.24
C ARG A 121 16.93 4.92 -9.41
N GLU A 122 16.90 6.23 -9.65
CA GLU A 122 17.63 7.21 -8.85
C GLU A 122 17.16 7.22 -7.39
N ALA A 123 15.84 7.25 -7.18
CA ALA A 123 15.24 7.18 -5.85
C ALA A 123 15.65 5.88 -5.14
N TRP A 124 15.62 4.74 -5.82
CA TRP A 124 16.06 3.46 -5.29
C TRP A 124 17.54 3.47 -4.86
N GLN A 125 18.42 4.04 -5.68
CA GLN A 125 19.85 4.15 -5.36
C GLN A 125 20.08 5.01 -4.11
N SER A 126 19.29 6.06 -3.90
CA SER A 126 19.39 6.91 -2.71
C SER A 126 19.13 6.15 -1.39
N LEU A 127 18.40 5.03 -1.45
CA LEU A 127 18.16 4.15 -0.29
C LEU A 127 19.31 3.17 -0.02
N GLY A 128 20.35 3.14 -0.87
CA GLY A 128 21.45 2.18 -0.78
C GLY A 128 21.01 0.72 -0.92
N SER A 129 19.88 0.46 -1.57
CA SER A 129 19.15 -0.82 -1.50
C SER A 129 19.62 -1.90 -2.51
N GLY A 130 20.87 -1.86 -2.97
CA GLY A 130 21.40 -2.83 -3.94
C GLY A 130 20.82 -2.63 -5.35
N PRO A 131 20.91 -3.63 -6.25
CA PRO A 131 20.39 -3.49 -7.62
C PRO A 131 18.88 -3.28 -7.63
N PHE A 132 18.38 -2.42 -8.52
CA PHE A 132 16.95 -2.20 -8.71
C PHE A 132 16.28 -3.50 -9.18
N PRO A 133 15.30 -4.05 -8.43
CA PRO A 133 14.82 -5.41 -8.67
C PRO A 133 13.75 -5.51 -9.77
N TRP A 134 13.23 -4.37 -10.27
CA TRP A 134 12.17 -4.33 -11.27
C TRP A 134 12.68 -3.89 -12.64
N THR A 135 11.93 -4.21 -13.69
CA THR A 135 12.16 -3.74 -15.05
C THR A 135 11.55 -2.35 -15.25
N ASP A 136 11.94 -1.66 -16.32
CA ASP A 136 11.28 -0.40 -16.71
C ASP A 136 9.79 -0.64 -17.03
N GLN A 137 9.45 -1.79 -17.61
CA GLN A 137 8.06 -2.17 -17.90
C GLN A 137 7.18 -2.17 -16.65
N HIS A 138 7.67 -2.65 -15.51
CA HIS A 138 6.90 -2.61 -14.26
C HIS A 138 6.63 -1.17 -13.80
N VAL A 139 7.59 -0.26 -14.01
CA VAL A 139 7.43 1.16 -13.66
C VAL A 139 6.45 1.84 -14.61
N GLU A 140 6.56 1.56 -15.91
CA GLU A 140 5.63 2.05 -16.93
C GLU A 140 4.20 1.56 -16.66
N ASP A 141 4.05 0.30 -16.23
CA ASP A 141 2.75 -0.24 -15.81
C ASP A 141 2.18 0.48 -14.59
N ALA A 142 3.02 0.84 -13.61
CA ALA A 142 2.57 1.63 -12.45
C ALA A 142 2.01 2.99 -12.89
N VAL A 143 2.72 3.69 -13.78
CA VAL A 143 2.32 4.98 -14.32
C VAL A 143 1.04 4.86 -15.13
N ARG A 144 0.95 3.86 -16.01
CA ARG A 144 -0.23 3.60 -16.84
C ARG A 144 -1.45 3.30 -15.99
N ILE A 145 -1.34 2.40 -14.99
CA ILE A 145 -2.43 2.08 -14.07
C ILE A 145 -2.87 3.34 -13.33
N LEU A 146 -1.93 4.13 -12.80
CA LEU A 146 -2.29 5.35 -12.09
C LEU A 146 -3.00 6.35 -13.01
N ALA A 147 -2.51 6.55 -14.23
CA ALA A 147 -3.14 7.45 -15.21
C ALA A 147 -4.57 7.00 -15.58
N GLU A 148 -4.79 5.70 -15.80
CA GLU A 148 -6.13 5.14 -16.04
C GLU A 148 -7.08 5.41 -14.87
N LEU A 149 -6.63 5.14 -13.63
CA LEU A 149 -7.43 5.38 -12.42
C LEU A 149 -7.68 6.88 -12.18
N THR A 150 -6.74 7.74 -12.56
CA THR A 150 -6.91 9.20 -12.51
C THR A 150 -8.03 9.67 -13.42
N VAL A 151 -8.15 9.12 -14.63
CA VAL A 151 -9.24 9.45 -15.54
C VAL A 151 -10.59 9.09 -14.92
N GLU A 152 -10.71 7.88 -14.34
CA GLU A 152 -11.93 7.45 -13.64
C GLU A 152 -12.23 8.35 -12.43
N TRP A 153 -11.21 8.66 -11.64
CA TRP A 153 -11.32 9.50 -10.45
C TRP A 153 -11.81 10.92 -10.77
N GLU A 154 -11.25 11.56 -11.80
CA GLU A 154 -11.65 12.91 -12.21
C GLU A 154 -13.06 12.91 -12.79
N ALA A 155 -13.46 11.85 -13.51
CA ALA A 155 -14.79 11.75 -14.09
C ALA A 155 -15.89 11.49 -13.04
N GLN A 156 -15.61 10.67 -12.03
CA GLN A 156 -16.65 10.14 -11.13
C GLN A 156 -16.51 10.61 -9.68
N GLY A 157 -15.36 11.14 -9.29
CA GLY A 157 -15.02 11.40 -7.88
C GLY A 157 -14.95 10.14 -7.02
N ALA A 158 -14.93 8.95 -7.65
CA ALA A 158 -14.84 7.68 -6.98
C ALA A 158 -14.15 6.65 -7.88
N VAL A 159 -13.38 5.75 -7.27
CA VAL A 159 -12.68 4.67 -7.96
C VAL A 159 -12.79 3.40 -7.13
N ARG A 160 -13.03 2.26 -7.80
CA ARG A 160 -13.10 0.94 -7.14
C ARG A 160 -12.03 0.02 -7.69
N VAL A 161 -11.22 -0.53 -6.80
CA VAL A 161 -10.14 -1.44 -7.19
C VAL A 161 -10.12 -2.71 -6.35
N THR A 162 -9.54 -3.77 -6.91
CA THR A 162 -9.34 -5.04 -6.25
C THR A 162 -7.86 -5.30 -6.05
N TRP A 163 -7.45 -5.52 -4.81
CA TRP A 163 -6.09 -5.93 -4.47
C TRP A 163 -5.94 -7.45 -4.62
N PRO A 164 -4.93 -7.93 -5.38
CA PRO A 164 -4.69 -9.36 -5.57
C PRO A 164 -4.38 -10.09 -4.26
N ASP A 165 -4.97 -11.27 -4.05
CA ASP A 165 -4.82 -12.00 -2.79
C ASP A 165 -3.38 -12.50 -2.55
N HIS A 166 -2.63 -12.78 -3.63
CA HIS A 166 -1.21 -13.20 -3.54
C HIS A 166 -0.27 -12.05 -3.12
N LEU A 167 -0.73 -10.78 -3.19
CA LEU A 167 0.02 -9.61 -2.74
C LEU A 167 -0.32 -9.22 -1.30
N ALA A 168 -0.93 -10.10 -0.51
CA ALA A 168 -1.09 -9.87 0.92
C ALA A 168 0.25 -10.07 1.65
N ALA A 169 0.62 -9.12 2.50
CA ALA A 169 1.82 -9.23 3.32
C ALA A 169 1.74 -10.46 4.25
N GLU A 170 2.76 -11.30 4.22
CA GLU A 170 2.84 -12.42 5.14
C GLU A 170 3.11 -11.95 6.57
N LEU A 171 2.36 -12.49 7.53
CA LEU A 171 2.63 -12.28 8.95
C LEU A 171 3.78 -13.21 9.39
N PRO A 172 4.91 -12.67 9.89
CA PRO A 172 5.98 -13.52 10.38
C PRO A 172 5.51 -14.39 11.53
N ALA A 173 6.05 -15.61 11.58
CA ALA A 173 5.83 -16.52 12.70
C ALA A 173 6.16 -15.81 14.02
N SER A 174 5.33 -16.01 15.05
CA SER A 174 5.68 -15.55 16.39
C SER A 174 6.99 -16.22 16.77
N ARG A 175 8.03 -15.45 17.14
CA ARG A 175 9.23 -16.02 17.76
C ARG A 175 8.76 -16.86 18.94
N GLY A 176 8.83 -18.18 18.78
CA GLY A 176 8.35 -19.10 19.80
C GLY A 176 9.08 -18.81 21.10
N VAL A 177 8.34 -18.70 22.20
CA VAL A 177 8.91 -18.92 23.52
C VAL A 177 9.64 -20.26 23.42
N LYS A 178 10.96 -20.27 23.58
CA LYS A 178 11.73 -21.53 23.67
C LYS A 178 11.01 -22.37 24.72
N ARG A 179 10.30 -23.42 24.29
CA ARG A 179 9.76 -24.42 25.22
C ARG A 179 10.98 -24.99 25.92
N GLY A 180 11.20 -24.57 27.17
CA GLY A 180 12.26 -25.10 28.01
C GLY A 180 12.15 -26.61 27.98
N ARG A 181 13.19 -27.26 27.46
CA ARG A 181 13.35 -28.71 27.53
C ARG A 181 13.41 -29.02 29.02
N ARG A 182 12.28 -29.45 29.61
CA ARG A 182 12.29 -30.10 30.92
C ARG A 182 13.10 -31.38 30.74
N GLY A 183 14.38 -31.29 31.08
CA GLY A 183 15.22 -32.47 31.27
C GLY A 183 14.58 -33.30 32.36
N ARG A 184 14.21 -34.53 31.99
CA ARG A 184 13.83 -35.59 32.91
C ARG A 184 14.82 -36.72 32.64
N THR A 185 15.74 -36.91 33.58
CA THR A 185 16.39 -38.14 34.04
C THR A 185 17.48 -37.72 34.99
#